data_AF-A0A9D0VGK8-F1
#
_entry.id   AF-A0A9D0VGK8-F1
#
_cell.length_a   1.000
_cell.length_b   1.000
_cell.length_c   1.000
_cell.angle_alpha   90.00
_cell.angle_beta   90.00
_cell.angle_gamma   90.00
#
_symmetry.space_group_name_H-M   'P 1'
#
loop_
_entity.id
_entity.type
_entity.pdbx_description
1 polymer ?
#
loop_
_entity_poly.entity_id
_entity_poly.type
_entity_poly.pdbx_seq_one_letter_code
_entity_poly.pdbx_strand_id
1 'polypeptide(L)'
;MSMPRVNALCSSPSLLLRRILLWIPAGATVGVIGLVPGIASAQVAGVLGSTTLLNANNTLREALLCTGEFSEVRFIDLRTSTPSLAQLQQHHAVLVFSDTPPLDPIGLGDHLSEYLEGGGGVVLGVGAFSDGIGVEGRLKAEGWVPMAWGPVVTPGGNLSIASSPGSEWLPGRFGHQTTNGLNVFDGGTASYQVQSSALPTATVTAQWSNAVPAIVLDEASDPTRGRLAVANLYPPHDQIDPASWLSDGDGARLLANVLMWSMKYTRPFSTCTNDLVVQDLDCDTIDEGDEPLIDLGDPECAAHVDPATGLPYDNDDYYIDYGSYGCEYSILDLTDPAFDIDNDLLGGSEDRSPFEIRDEDDALVISFSLECDNCPVDYNPDQQDLDCDGYGDICDNCLYVPNGTGEDNNANDDGDCFGNACDNCPELDNPDQRDTDHDGVGDVCDNCLLDYNPTQADSEIDPMTGDPAPDHWGDECDNCPATINPFQEDDDLDAVGSLCDNCPFDYNPDQADSDGDGIGDVCDNCPETPTSAPEPDRDADGWGDICDNCPAFPNPDQSDIDIDTYGDVCDNCPSYHNPEQEDDDGDRVGDICDGCP
;
A
#
# COMPACT_ATOMS: atom_id res chain seq x y z
N MET A 1 -40.33 -14.60 52.51
CA MET A 1 -41.29 -13.62 53.07
C MET A 1 -40.50 -12.38 53.46
N SER A 2 -40.83 -11.23 52.85
CA SER A 2 -40.57 -9.80 53.19
C SER A 2 -39.35 -9.46 54.05
N MET A 3 -38.53 -8.44 53.83
CA MET A 3 -38.52 -7.13 53.10
C MET A 3 -37.16 -6.46 53.55
N PRO A 4 -36.77 -5.20 53.28
CA PRO A 4 -37.41 -4.10 52.54
C PRO A 4 -36.50 -3.32 51.55
N ARG A 5 -37.16 -2.37 50.88
CA ARG A 5 -36.70 -1.26 50.02
C ARG A 5 -35.93 -0.16 50.76
N VAL A 6 -35.11 0.63 50.04
CA VAL A 6 -35.07 2.11 50.14
C VAL A 6 -34.67 2.73 48.76
N ASN A 7 -35.44 3.75 48.36
CA ASN A 7 -35.30 4.68 47.21
C ASN A 7 -34.13 5.69 47.45
N ALA A 8 -33.24 6.02 46.51
CA ALA A 8 -33.33 6.94 45.36
C ALA A 8 -32.51 8.24 45.57
N LEU A 9 -32.01 8.77 44.45
CA LEU A 9 -31.60 10.15 44.10
C LEU A 9 -30.10 10.56 44.14
N CYS A 10 -29.60 10.76 42.92
CA CYS A 10 -28.93 11.94 42.34
C CYS A 10 -27.39 12.11 42.30
N SER A 11 -27.01 12.67 41.14
CA SER A 11 -25.82 13.44 40.70
C SER A 11 -24.49 12.72 40.39
N SER A 12 -24.20 12.63 39.09
CA SER A 12 -22.89 12.49 38.41
C SER A 12 -22.09 13.82 38.48
N PRO A 13 -20.91 14.00 37.83
CA PRO A 13 -20.03 13.07 37.10
C PRO A 13 -18.54 13.16 37.48
N SER A 14 -17.74 12.12 37.18
CA SER A 14 -16.33 12.25 36.73
C SER A 14 -15.70 10.89 36.45
N LEU A 15 -15.22 10.75 35.21
CA LEU A 15 -14.01 10.03 34.77
C LEU A 15 -13.71 8.66 35.39
N LEU A 16 -13.88 7.59 34.61
CA LEU A 16 -13.05 6.39 34.77
C LEU A 16 -13.07 5.48 33.53
N LEU A 17 -11.88 5.27 32.98
CA LEU A 17 -11.42 4.14 32.15
C LEU A 17 -12.29 2.89 32.34
N ARG A 18 -12.98 2.44 31.28
CA ARG A 18 -13.54 1.09 31.22
C ARG A 18 -12.46 0.09 30.80
N ARG A 19 -11.86 -0.55 31.79
CA ARG A 19 -11.32 -1.91 31.65
C ARG A 19 -12.48 -2.87 31.43
N ILE A 20 -12.55 -3.50 30.26
CA ILE A 20 -13.42 -4.65 30.02
C ILE A 20 -12.78 -5.87 30.70
N LEU A 21 -13.33 -6.26 31.85
CA LEU A 21 -13.07 -7.54 32.51
C LEU A 21 -14.14 -8.52 32.04
N LEU A 22 -13.82 -9.33 31.03
CA LEU A 22 -14.61 -10.49 30.64
C LEU A 22 -14.39 -11.63 31.63
N TRP A 23 -15.48 -12.08 32.25
CA TRP A 23 -15.54 -13.19 33.19
C TRP A 23 -15.74 -14.50 32.40
N ILE A 24 -14.70 -15.33 32.26
CA ILE A 24 -14.79 -16.67 31.64
C ILE A 24 -14.94 -17.72 32.76
N PRO A 25 -15.98 -18.58 32.76
CA PRO A 25 -16.01 -19.73 33.64
C PRO A 25 -15.04 -20.80 33.12
N ALA A 26 -14.20 -21.33 34.01
CA ALA A 26 -13.25 -22.40 33.70
C ALA A 26 -13.99 -23.66 33.20
N GLY A 27 -13.76 -24.05 31.94
CA GLY A 27 -14.15 -25.36 31.42
C GLY A 27 -14.80 -25.43 30.04
N ALA A 28 -14.62 -24.45 29.15
CA ALA A 28 -15.04 -24.57 27.75
C ALA A 28 -13.82 -24.50 26.82
N THR A 29 -13.58 -25.58 26.07
CA THR A 29 -12.72 -25.61 24.88
C THR A 29 -13.18 -24.53 23.91
N VAL A 30 -12.32 -23.55 23.67
CA VAL A 30 -12.51 -22.57 22.58
C VAL A 30 -12.35 -23.35 21.28
N GLY A 31 -13.47 -23.63 20.63
CA GLY A 31 -13.48 -23.99 19.22
C GLY A 31 -12.94 -22.78 18.46
N VAL A 32 -11.89 -23.02 17.70
CA VAL A 32 -11.33 -22.09 16.72
C VAL A 32 -12.50 -21.66 15.82
N ILE A 33 -12.97 -20.43 16.00
CA ILE A 33 -13.76 -19.75 14.98
C ILE A 33 -12.80 -19.61 13.81
N GLY A 34 -13.19 -20.18 12.66
CA GLY A 34 -12.38 -20.18 11.46
C GLY A 34 -11.96 -18.76 11.14
N LEU A 35 -10.64 -18.54 11.19
CA LEU A 35 -9.99 -17.48 10.45
C LEU A 35 -10.48 -17.62 9.01
N VAL A 36 -11.06 -16.55 8.48
CA VAL A 36 -10.97 -16.24 7.05
C VAL A 36 -9.49 -16.44 6.67
N PRO A 37 -9.15 -17.10 5.54
CA PRO A 37 -7.75 -17.22 5.14
C PRO A 37 -7.16 -15.81 5.15
N GLY A 38 -6.23 -15.58 6.06
CA GLY A 38 -5.51 -14.32 6.11
C GLY A 38 -4.82 -14.17 4.77
N ILE A 39 -5.04 -13.00 4.16
CA ILE A 39 -4.21 -12.41 3.13
C ILE A 39 -2.75 -12.72 3.49
N ALA A 40 -1.96 -13.09 2.49
CA ALA A 40 -0.58 -13.52 2.63
C ALA A 40 0.19 -12.69 3.68
N SER A 41 0.99 -13.38 4.49
CA SER A 41 1.75 -12.80 5.61
C SER A 41 2.56 -11.58 5.16
N ALA A 42 2.01 -10.37 5.33
CA ALA A 42 2.65 -9.07 5.17
C ALA A 42 4.18 -9.11 5.38
N GLN A 43 4.94 -9.16 4.27
CA GLN A 43 6.38 -9.34 4.28
C GLN A 43 7.06 -7.98 4.45
N VAL A 44 7.49 -7.68 5.67
CA VAL A 44 8.29 -6.47 5.95
C VAL A 44 9.78 -6.70 5.63
N ALA A 45 10.31 -5.95 4.67
CA ALA A 45 11.73 -5.96 4.29
C ALA A 45 12.45 -4.64 4.65
N GLY A 46 13.76 -4.70 4.89
CA GLY A 46 14.58 -3.53 5.20
C GLY A 46 15.65 -3.25 4.13
N VAL A 47 15.79 -2.01 3.69
CA VAL A 47 16.84 -1.53 2.77
C VAL A 47 17.85 -0.69 3.55
N LEU A 48 19.05 -1.22 3.76
CA LEU A 48 20.11 -0.64 4.56
C LEU A 48 21.25 -0.20 3.64
N GLY A 49 21.11 0.98 3.04
CA GLY A 49 22.10 1.54 2.12
C GLY A 49 23.04 2.53 2.79
N SER A 50 24.34 2.42 2.48
CA SER A 50 25.35 3.46 2.72
C SER A 50 25.79 4.05 1.38
N THR A 51 25.01 4.98 0.85
CA THR A 51 25.18 5.49 -0.52
C THR A 51 25.27 7.01 -0.60
N THR A 52 26.13 7.55 -1.48
CA THR A 52 26.15 8.99 -1.80
C THR A 52 25.11 9.40 -2.82
N LEU A 53 24.49 8.44 -3.51
CA LEU A 53 23.40 8.68 -4.45
C LEU A 53 22.15 9.11 -3.67
N LEU A 54 21.68 10.32 -3.97
CA LEU A 54 20.46 10.84 -3.37
C LEU A 54 19.27 9.98 -3.82
N ASN A 55 18.35 9.68 -2.90
CA ASN A 55 17.13 8.90 -3.12
C ASN A 55 17.30 7.42 -3.53
N ALA A 56 18.53 6.91 -3.69
CA ALA A 56 18.76 5.51 -4.05
C ALA A 56 18.09 4.48 -3.12
N ASN A 57 17.98 4.78 -1.83
CA ASN A 57 17.26 3.92 -0.88
C ASN A 57 15.75 3.93 -1.12
N ASN A 58 15.18 5.09 -1.51
CA ASN A 58 13.74 5.25 -1.73
C ASN A 58 13.31 4.63 -3.06
N THR A 59 14.07 4.81 -4.13
CA THR A 59 13.71 4.20 -5.42
C THR A 59 13.84 2.69 -5.38
N LEU A 60 14.85 2.17 -4.65
CA LEU A 60 14.94 0.73 -4.41
C LEU A 60 13.81 0.20 -3.51
N ARG A 61 13.34 1.01 -2.56
CA ARG A 61 12.15 0.68 -1.76
C ARG A 61 10.93 0.54 -2.66
N GLU A 62 10.67 1.53 -3.50
CA GLU A 62 9.55 1.54 -4.46
C GLU A 62 9.65 0.37 -5.44
N ALA A 63 10.81 0.16 -6.07
CA ALA A 63 11.02 -0.97 -6.98
C ALA A 63 10.75 -2.33 -6.33
N LEU A 64 11.09 -2.51 -5.05
CA LEU A 64 10.77 -3.75 -4.32
C LEU A 64 9.27 -3.85 -4.01
N LEU A 65 8.60 -2.77 -3.60
CA LEU A 65 7.16 -2.75 -3.36
C LEU A 65 6.39 -3.13 -4.64
N CYS A 66 6.81 -2.60 -5.78
CA CYS A 66 6.25 -2.89 -7.09
C CYS A 66 6.37 -4.33 -7.57
N THR A 67 7.10 -5.19 -6.85
CA THR A 67 7.07 -6.63 -7.14
C THR A 67 5.83 -7.34 -6.59
N GLY A 68 5.00 -6.65 -5.80
CA GLY A 68 3.86 -7.21 -5.08
C GLY A 68 4.23 -8.09 -3.89
N GLU A 69 5.52 -8.44 -3.71
CA GLU A 69 5.97 -9.42 -2.71
C GLU A 69 6.00 -8.89 -1.28
N PHE A 70 5.99 -7.57 -1.09
CA PHE A 70 6.20 -6.93 0.19
C PHE A 70 5.06 -6.00 0.53
N SER A 71 4.46 -6.20 1.71
CA SER A 71 3.49 -5.26 2.27
C SER A 71 4.13 -3.97 2.77
N GLU A 72 5.43 -4.00 3.07
CA GLU A 72 6.16 -2.83 3.56
C GLU A 72 7.66 -3.00 3.31
N VAL A 73 8.28 -1.95 2.76
CA VAL A 73 9.73 -1.85 2.65
C VAL A 73 10.20 -0.60 3.39
N ARG A 74 11.02 -0.79 4.43
CA ARG A 74 11.58 0.29 5.24
C ARG A 74 13.03 0.53 4.86
N PHE A 75 13.53 1.75 4.96
CA PHE A 75 14.95 2.01 4.72
C PHE A 75 15.67 2.63 5.92
N ILE A 76 16.98 2.42 5.97
CA ILE A 76 17.87 2.99 6.98
C ILE A 76 19.13 3.51 6.28
N ASP A 77 19.40 4.81 6.39
CA ASP A 77 20.66 5.40 5.90
C ASP A 77 21.80 5.07 6.87
N LEU A 78 22.64 4.14 6.45
CA LEU A 78 23.76 3.62 7.23
C LEU A 78 24.89 4.65 7.43
N ARG A 79 24.89 5.78 6.71
CA ARG A 79 25.88 6.86 6.91
C ARG A 79 25.54 7.71 8.14
N THR A 80 24.28 7.71 8.55
CA THR A 80 23.78 8.56 9.64
C THR A 80 23.35 7.77 10.87
N SER A 81 23.12 6.47 10.72
CA SER A 81 22.67 5.60 11.80
C SER A 81 23.20 4.18 11.65
N THR A 82 23.30 3.45 12.76
CA THR A 82 23.58 2.02 12.77
C THR A 82 22.42 1.32 13.44
N PRO A 83 21.66 0.45 12.74
CA PRO A 83 20.49 -0.19 13.30
C PRO A 83 20.87 -1.08 14.47
N SER A 84 20.08 -1.02 15.55
CA SER A 84 20.16 -1.97 16.65
C SER A 84 19.54 -3.32 16.26
N LEU A 85 19.86 -4.37 17.00
CA LEU A 85 19.21 -5.68 16.82
C LEU A 85 17.67 -5.58 16.87
N ALA A 86 17.13 -4.77 17.80
CA ALA A 86 15.69 -4.59 17.92
C ALA A 86 15.05 -3.92 16.70
N GLN A 87 15.78 -3.04 16.01
CA GLN A 87 15.32 -2.45 14.74
C GLN A 87 15.43 -3.45 13.60
N LEU A 88 16.50 -4.25 13.53
CA LEU A 88 16.63 -5.31 12.51
C LEU A 88 15.49 -6.33 12.65
N GLN A 89 15.12 -6.71 13.88
CA GLN A 89 14.02 -7.64 14.18
C GLN A 89 12.62 -7.12 13.85
N GLN A 90 12.46 -5.87 13.41
CA GLN A 90 11.19 -5.38 12.84
C GLN A 90 11.01 -5.80 11.38
N HIS A 91 12.05 -6.33 10.75
CA HIS A 91 12.05 -6.82 9.38
C HIS A 91 12.22 -8.34 9.41
N HIS A 92 11.75 -9.01 8.37
CA HIS A 92 11.99 -10.44 8.17
C HIS A 92 13.32 -10.69 7.45
N ALA A 93 13.70 -9.79 6.53
CA ALA A 93 15.02 -9.74 5.93
C ALA A 93 15.48 -8.31 5.67
N VAL A 94 16.79 -8.13 5.55
CA VAL A 94 17.41 -6.84 5.21
C VAL A 94 18.37 -6.98 4.03
N LEU A 95 18.26 -6.07 3.07
CA LEU A 95 19.23 -5.84 1.99
C LEU A 95 20.24 -4.78 2.44
N VAL A 96 21.53 -5.10 2.41
CA VAL A 96 22.62 -4.20 2.83
C VAL A 96 23.52 -3.92 1.63
N PHE A 97 23.75 -2.65 1.28
CA PHE A 97 24.67 -2.27 0.20
C PHE A 97 25.43 -0.99 0.53
N SER A 98 26.57 -0.74 -0.13
CA SER A 98 27.35 0.47 0.14
C SER A 98 28.23 0.94 -1.03
N ASP A 99 28.27 2.25 -1.28
CA ASP A 99 29.32 2.90 -2.09
C ASP A 99 30.35 3.62 -1.21
N THR A 100 30.00 3.82 0.06
CA THR A 100 30.78 4.54 1.07
C THR A 100 30.67 3.83 2.42
N PRO A 101 31.67 3.96 3.30
CA PRO A 101 31.66 3.25 4.58
C PRO A 101 30.45 3.61 5.45
N PRO A 102 29.75 2.62 6.04
CA PRO A 102 28.77 2.86 7.09
C PRO A 102 29.33 3.68 8.25
N LEU A 103 28.46 4.32 9.03
CA LEU A 103 28.83 5.10 10.22
C LEU A 103 29.65 4.28 11.23
N ASP A 104 29.21 3.04 11.49
CA ASP A 104 29.91 2.06 12.33
C ASP A 104 29.91 0.68 11.65
N PRO A 105 30.91 0.40 10.78
CA PRO A 105 30.97 -0.86 10.04
C PRO A 105 31.12 -2.09 10.95
N ILE A 106 31.77 -1.93 12.11
CA ILE A 106 31.99 -3.02 13.07
C ILE A 106 30.70 -3.32 13.81
N GLY A 107 30.08 -2.28 14.40
CA GLY A 107 28.81 -2.44 15.11
C GLY A 107 27.69 -2.99 14.22
N LEU A 108 27.63 -2.54 12.96
CA LEU A 108 26.69 -3.08 11.98
C LEU A 108 26.89 -4.59 11.76
N GLY A 109 28.13 -5.03 11.56
CA GLY A 109 28.44 -6.45 11.35
C GLY A 109 28.18 -7.32 12.58
N ASP A 110 28.39 -6.78 13.77
CA ASP A 110 28.06 -7.45 15.02
C ASP A 110 26.54 -7.64 15.16
N HIS A 111 25.74 -6.59 14.91
CA HIS A 111 24.28 -6.68 14.96
C HIS A 111 23.68 -7.57 13.87
N LEU A 112 24.21 -7.54 12.64
CA LEU A 112 23.76 -8.43 11.56
C LEU A 112 24.03 -9.90 11.88
N SER A 113 25.17 -10.19 12.53
CA SER A 113 25.48 -11.56 12.99
C SER A 113 24.50 -12.02 14.06
N GLU A 114 24.19 -11.17 15.05
CA GLU A 114 23.18 -11.47 16.07
C GLU A 114 21.78 -11.65 15.47
N TYR A 115 21.45 -10.88 14.43
CA TYR A 115 20.19 -10.98 13.71
C TYR A 115 20.06 -12.30 12.95
N LEU A 116 21.13 -12.75 12.27
CA LEU A 116 21.21 -14.07 11.63
C LEU A 116 21.14 -15.21 12.65
N GLU A 117 21.80 -15.08 13.80
CA GLU A 117 21.70 -16.05 14.91
C GLU A 117 20.26 -16.16 15.43
N GLY A 118 19.51 -15.05 15.41
CA GLY A 118 18.10 -14.98 15.77
C GLY A 118 17.13 -15.49 14.70
N GLY A 119 17.62 -15.90 13.52
CA GLY A 119 16.80 -16.44 12.43
C GLY A 119 16.46 -15.45 11.32
N GLY A 120 16.90 -14.19 11.40
CA GLY A 120 16.62 -13.15 10.40
C GLY A 120 17.36 -13.35 9.08
N GLY A 121 16.79 -12.86 7.98
CA GLY A 121 17.41 -12.93 6.65
C GLY A 121 18.34 -11.76 6.34
N VAL A 122 19.48 -11.99 5.71
CA VAL A 122 20.40 -10.92 5.28
C VAL A 122 20.78 -11.12 3.81
N VAL A 123 20.60 -10.09 3.00
CA VAL A 123 21.10 -10.02 1.62
C VAL A 123 22.20 -8.97 1.56
N LEU A 124 23.39 -9.34 1.10
CA LEU A 124 24.50 -8.41 0.90
C LEU A 124 24.59 -8.04 -0.58
N GLY A 125 24.28 -6.78 -0.88
CA GLY A 125 24.54 -6.11 -2.15
C GLY A 125 26.01 -5.74 -2.32
N VAL A 126 26.37 -5.25 -3.50
CA VAL A 126 27.74 -4.79 -3.78
C VAL A 126 28.19 -3.71 -2.81
N GLY A 127 29.48 -3.79 -2.45
CA GLY A 127 30.15 -2.92 -1.48
C GLY A 127 29.97 -3.34 -0.04
N ALA A 128 28.82 -3.92 0.35
CA ALA A 128 28.59 -4.36 1.72
C ALA A 128 29.53 -5.49 2.17
N PHE A 129 30.07 -6.26 1.21
CA PHE A 129 31.06 -7.31 1.45
C PHE A 129 32.42 -7.00 0.80
N SER A 130 32.77 -5.71 0.74
CA SER A 130 34.04 -5.23 0.19
C SER A 130 34.93 -4.58 1.24
N ASP A 131 36.24 -4.78 1.09
CA ASP A 131 37.22 -4.22 2.03
C ASP A 131 37.19 -2.68 2.04
N GLY A 132 37.05 -2.10 3.22
CA GLY A 132 37.20 -0.66 3.46
C GLY A 132 35.94 0.19 3.23
N ILE A 133 34.89 -0.35 2.59
CA ILE A 133 33.60 0.34 2.40
C ILE A 133 32.39 -0.50 2.84
N GLY A 134 32.59 -1.78 3.14
CA GLY A 134 31.52 -2.69 3.53
C GLY A 134 31.36 -2.83 5.04
N VAL A 135 30.57 -3.84 5.40
CA VAL A 135 30.36 -4.30 6.77
C VAL A 135 31.65 -4.95 7.30
N GLU A 136 31.94 -4.80 8.58
CA GLU A 136 33.10 -5.41 9.24
C GLU A 136 32.62 -6.29 10.41
N GLY A 137 33.34 -6.32 11.54
CA GLY A 137 32.90 -6.99 12.76
C GLY A 137 32.74 -8.51 12.62
N ARG A 138 31.84 -9.08 13.42
CA ARG A 138 31.57 -10.53 13.49
C ARG A 138 31.17 -11.11 12.14
N LEU A 139 30.37 -10.38 11.34
CA LEU A 139 29.86 -10.88 10.06
C LEU A 139 31.01 -11.30 9.13
N LYS A 140 32.04 -10.45 9.06
CA LYS A 140 33.27 -10.73 8.31
C LYS A 140 34.19 -11.72 9.01
N ALA A 141 34.42 -11.52 10.31
CA ALA A 141 35.46 -12.25 11.06
C ALA A 141 35.10 -13.72 11.32
N GLU A 142 33.82 -14.04 11.45
CA GLU A 142 33.32 -15.39 11.79
C GLU A 142 32.95 -16.22 10.56
N GLY A 143 33.10 -15.67 9.34
CA GLY A 143 32.90 -16.41 8.10
C GLY A 143 31.43 -16.63 7.73
N TRP A 144 30.55 -15.67 8.03
CA TRP A 144 29.14 -15.72 7.66
C TRP A 144 28.88 -15.56 6.16
N VAL A 145 29.76 -14.83 5.47
CA VAL A 145 29.56 -14.49 4.05
C VAL A 145 29.97 -15.69 3.17
N PRO A 146 29.07 -16.24 2.32
CA PRO A 146 29.32 -17.41 1.47
C PRO A 146 30.18 -17.09 0.23
N MET A 147 30.78 -15.91 0.19
CA MET A 147 31.62 -15.43 -0.90
C MET A 147 32.90 -14.80 -0.32
N ALA A 148 34.03 -14.96 -1.01
CA ALA A 148 35.26 -14.32 -0.56
C ALA A 148 35.17 -12.79 -0.70
N TRP A 149 35.82 -12.08 0.21
CA TRP A 149 35.90 -10.61 0.16
C TRP A 149 36.80 -10.17 -1.00
N GLY A 150 36.43 -9.07 -1.66
CA GLY A 150 37.17 -8.57 -2.81
C GLY A 150 36.93 -7.09 -3.08
N PRO A 151 37.71 -6.50 -4.01
CA PRO A 151 37.48 -5.13 -4.45
C PRO A 151 36.22 -5.04 -5.30
N VAL A 152 35.48 -3.95 -5.14
CA VAL A 152 34.45 -3.53 -6.10
C VAL A 152 35.15 -3.14 -7.40
N VAL A 153 34.67 -3.66 -8.53
CA VAL A 153 35.13 -3.28 -9.86
C VAL A 153 33.95 -2.77 -10.68
N THR A 154 34.20 -1.74 -11.50
CA THR A 154 33.35 -1.45 -12.66
C THR A 154 33.59 -2.55 -13.69
N PRO A 155 32.64 -3.46 -13.96
CA PRO A 155 32.81 -4.31 -15.11
C PRO A 155 32.85 -3.44 -16.38
N GLY A 156 33.62 -3.88 -17.38
CA GLY A 156 33.64 -3.19 -18.67
C GLY A 156 32.57 -3.77 -19.60
N GLY A 157 31.77 -2.91 -20.23
CA GLY A 157 30.72 -3.29 -21.18
C GLY A 157 29.38 -3.64 -20.51
N ASN A 158 28.40 -4.05 -21.31
CA ASN A 158 27.14 -4.62 -20.81
C ASN A 158 27.43 -6.06 -20.38
N LEU A 159 27.35 -6.32 -19.07
CA LEU A 159 27.33 -7.68 -18.55
C LEU A 159 25.90 -8.03 -18.20
N SER A 160 25.52 -9.25 -18.52
CA SER A 160 24.25 -9.80 -18.10
C SER A 160 24.44 -10.81 -16.96
N ILE A 161 23.42 -10.93 -16.12
CA ILE A 161 23.25 -12.01 -15.15
C ILE A 161 22.29 -13.01 -15.77
N ALA A 162 22.65 -14.29 -15.73
CA ALA A 162 21.74 -15.39 -16.05
C ALA A 162 21.76 -16.43 -14.93
N SER A 163 20.72 -17.24 -14.88
CA SER A 163 20.67 -18.41 -14.00
C SER A 163 21.89 -19.32 -14.22
N SER A 164 22.39 -19.92 -13.14
CA SER A 164 23.53 -20.82 -13.21
C SER A 164 23.08 -22.25 -13.54
N PRO A 165 23.92 -23.07 -14.21
CA PRO A 165 23.59 -24.45 -14.57
C PRO A 165 22.96 -25.27 -13.44
N GLY A 166 21.73 -25.72 -13.66
CA GLY A 166 20.95 -26.52 -12.70
C GLY A 166 20.19 -25.71 -11.63
N SER A 167 20.22 -24.38 -11.73
CA SER A 167 19.32 -23.45 -11.04
C SER A 167 18.42 -22.69 -12.02
N GLU A 168 18.58 -22.92 -13.32
CA GLU A 168 17.74 -22.35 -14.37
C GLU A 168 16.32 -22.90 -14.28
N TRP A 169 15.34 -22.03 -14.52
CA TRP A 169 13.98 -22.46 -14.79
C TRP A 169 13.90 -22.90 -16.25
N LEU A 170 13.28 -24.05 -16.47
CA LEU A 170 13.03 -24.61 -17.80
C LEU A 170 11.62 -25.20 -17.76
N PRO A 171 10.91 -25.26 -18.89
CA PRO A 171 9.65 -25.99 -18.98
C PRO A 171 9.81 -27.40 -18.38
N GLY A 172 8.89 -27.78 -17.49
CA GLY A 172 8.91 -29.07 -16.80
C GLY A 172 10.00 -29.25 -15.73
N ARG A 173 10.76 -28.20 -15.39
CA ARG A 173 11.79 -28.27 -14.35
C ARG A 173 11.68 -27.12 -13.36
N PHE A 174 11.78 -27.49 -12.09
CA PHE A 174 11.94 -26.51 -11.02
C PHE A 174 13.34 -25.91 -11.05
N GLY A 175 13.43 -24.60 -11.26
CA GLY A 175 14.64 -23.81 -11.06
C GLY A 175 14.87 -23.48 -9.59
N HIS A 176 15.80 -22.56 -9.33
CA HIS A 176 15.98 -22.04 -7.99
C HIS A 176 15.07 -20.83 -7.75
N GLN A 177 14.41 -20.77 -6.58
CA GLN A 177 13.47 -19.69 -6.22
C GLN A 177 14.06 -18.28 -6.38
N THR A 178 15.37 -18.12 -6.17
CA THR A 178 16.06 -16.83 -6.29
C THR A 178 16.18 -16.30 -7.72
N THR A 179 15.93 -17.14 -8.72
CA THR A 179 16.07 -16.82 -10.14
C THR A 179 14.76 -17.04 -10.89
N ASN A 180 13.63 -17.09 -10.17
CA ASN A 180 12.34 -17.17 -10.83
C ASN A 180 12.06 -15.89 -11.62
N GLY A 181 11.61 -16.01 -12.86
CA GLY A 181 11.45 -14.84 -13.73
C GLY A 181 12.74 -14.24 -14.26
N LEU A 182 13.86 -14.98 -14.19
CA LEU A 182 15.17 -14.48 -14.63
C LEU A 182 15.69 -15.32 -15.79
N ASN A 183 15.55 -14.81 -17.00
CA ASN A 183 16.26 -15.31 -18.17
C ASN A 183 17.67 -14.70 -18.23
N VAL A 184 17.70 -13.43 -18.60
CA VAL A 184 18.91 -12.61 -18.77
C VAL A 184 18.63 -11.19 -18.29
N PHE A 185 19.25 -10.81 -17.19
CA PHE A 185 19.19 -9.44 -16.68
C PHE A 185 20.39 -8.63 -17.19
N ASP A 186 20.18 -7.51 -17.88
CA ASP A 186 21.26 -6.57 -18.22
C ASP A 186 21.55 -5.65 -17.03
N GLY A 187 22.75 -5.77 -16.46
CA GLY A 187 23.20 -4.87 -15.40
C GLY A 187 23.49 -3.44 -15.88
N GLY A 188 23.44 -3.18 -17.19
CA GLY A 188 23.89 -1.93 -17.77
C GLY A 188 25.42 -1.79 -17.72
N THR A 189 25.89 -0.55 -17.89
CA THR A 189 27.33 -0.23 -17.98
C THR A 189 27.97 0.12 -16.65
N ALA A 190 27.18 0.27 -15.58
CA ALA A 190 27.61 0.65 -14.24
C ALA A 190 27.16 -0.32 -13.14
N SER A 191 26.59 -1.49 -13.45
CA SER A 191 26.39 -2.52 -12.43
C SER A 191 27.72 -3.04 -11.91
N TYR A 192 28.21 -2.41 -10.86
CA TYR A 192 29.41 -2.83 -10.16
C TYR A 192 29.23 -4.27 -9.68
N GLN A 193 30.35 -4.99 -9.59
CA GLN A 193 30.41 -6.30 -8.97
C GLN A 193 31.68 -6.39 -8.12
N VAL A 194 31.67 -7.28 -7.14
CA VAL A 194 32.85 -7.71 -6.42
C VAL A 194 33.48 -8.86 -7.19
N GLN A 195 34.71 -8.66 -7.68
CA GLN A 195 35.42 -9.69 -8.45
C GLN A 195 36.00 -10.74 -7.51
N SER A 196 35.20 -11.74 -7.15
CA SER A 196 35.54 -12.76 -6.17
C SER A 196 34.89 -14.12 -6.49
N SER A 197 35.20 -15.15 -5.70
CA SER A 197 34.65 -16.50 -5.84
C SER A 197 33.73 -16.87 -4.68
N ALA A 198 32.70 -17.64 -4.98
CA ALA A 198 31.88 -18.31 -3.97
C ALA A 198 32.74 -19.29 -3.14
N LEU A 199 32.38 -19.48 -1.87
CA LEU A 199 33.01 -20.51 -1.03
C LEU A 199 32.54 -21.90 -1.46
N PRO A 200 33.33 -22.97 -1.23
CA PRO A 200 32.96 -24.33 -1.66
C PRO A 200 31.66 -24.89 -1.05
N THR A 201 31.19 -24.31 0.06
CA THR A 201 29.95 -24.70 0.74
C THR A 201 28.74 -23.90 0.28
N ALA A 202 28.95 -22.88 -0.55
CA ALA A 202 27.90 -22.00 -1.01
C ALA A 202 27.21 -22.56 -2.26
N THR A 203 25.94 -22.22 -2.42
CA THR A 203 25.18 -22.46 -3.65
C THR A 203 25.26 -21.20 -4.51
N VAL A 204 25.68 -21.33 -5.75
CA VAL A 204 25.58 -20.24 -6.73
C VAL A 204 24.35 -20.52 -7.56
N THR A 205 23.45 -19.54 -7.70
CA THR A 205 22.19 -19.70 -8.42
C THR A 205 22.12 -18.84 -9.67
N ALA A 206 22.91 -17.77 -9.74
CA ALA A 206 23.08 -16.95 -10.94
C ALA A 206 24.54 -16.50 -11.11
N GLN A 207 24.95 -16.24 -12.35
CA GLN A 207 26.30 -15.80 -12.69
C GLN A 207 26.26 -14.65 -13.69
N TRP A 208 27.23 -13.74 -13.56
CA TRP A 208 27.52 -12.75 -14.59
C TRP A 208 28.09 -13.42 -15.84
N SER A 209 27.92 -12.82 -17.01
CA SER A 209 28.42 -13.33 -18.30
C SER A 209 29.95 -13.50 -18.38
N ASN A 210 30.69 -12.93 -17.42
CA ASN A 210 32.13 -13.13 -17.22
C ASN A 210 32.47 -14.27 -16.23
N ALA A 211 31.48 -15.08 -15.84
CA ALA A 211 31.54 -16.19 -14.88
C ALA A 211 31.79 -15.79 -13.42
N VAL A 212 31.67 -14.52 -13.05
CA VAL A 212 31.67 -14.11 -11.64
C VAL A 212 30.32 -14.50 -11.02
N PRO A 213 30.28 -15.11 -9.83
CA PRO A 213 29.02 -15.41 -9.15
C PRO A 213 28.20 -14.14 -8.90
N ALA A 214 26.94 -14.16 -9.31
CA ALA A 214 26.00 -13.05 -9.16
C ALA A 214 25.15 -13.24 -7.90
N ILE A 215 24.47 -14.38 -7.78
CA ILE A 215 23.70 -14.74 -6.57
C ILE A 215 24.36 -15.93 -5.88
N VAL A 216 24.74 -15.76 -4.62
CA VAL A 216 25.46 -16.75 -3.81
C VAL A 216 24.77 -16.93 -2.46
N LEU A 217 24.41 -18.16 -2.13
CA LEU A 217 23.54 -18.50 -1.00
C LEU A 217 24.29 -19.31 0.06
N ASP A 218 24.05 -18.97 1.32
CA ASP A 218 24.44 -19.76 2.49
C ASP A 218 23.28 -20.69 2.90
N GLU A 219 23.28 -21.91 2.36
CA GLU A 219 22.33 -22.97 2.68
C GLU A 219 22.66 -23.61 4.03
N ALA A 220 22.44 -22.84 5.09
CA ALA A 220 22.71 -23.25 6.46
C ALA A 220 22.09 -24.63 6.77
N SER A 221 22.92 -25.57 7.24
CA SER A 221 22.42 -26.89 7.66
C SER A 221 21.50 -26.84 8.90
N ASP A 222 21.56 -25.75 9.66
CA ASP A 222 20.68 -25.50 10.81
C ASP A 222 19.45 -24.70 10.36
N PRO A 223 18.24 -25.29 10.38
CA PRO A 223 17.02 -24.61 9.93
C PRO A 223 16.60 -23.47 10.87
N THR A 224 17.18 -23.35 12.07
CA THR A 224 16.88 -22.25 13.00
C THR A 224 17.75 -21.02 12.73
N ARG A 225 18.91 -21.18 12.09
CA ARG A 225 19.79 -20.06 11.72
C ARG A 225 19.19 -19.29 10.54
N GLY A 226 19.33 -17.97 10.56
CA GLY A 226 18.97 -17.10 9.44
C GLY A 226 19.70 -17.47 8.15
N ARG A 227 19.12 -17.07 7.02
CA ARG A 227 19.73 -17.25 5.69
C ARG A 227 20.49 -15.99 5.30
N LEU A 228 21.70 -16.18 4.79
CA LEU A 228 22.49 -15.10 4.20
C LEU A 228 22.64 -15.36 2.71
N ALA A 229 22.30 -14.35 1.90
CA ALA A 229 22.58 -14.32 0.48
C ALA A 229 23.54 -13.17 0.15
N VAL A 230 24.31 -13.34 -0.91
CA VAL A 230 25.07 -12.27 -1.56
C VAL A 230 24.44 -12.05 -2.92
N ALA A 231 23.88 -10.87 -3.12
CA ALA A 231 23.51 -10.34 -4.42
C ALA A 231 24.66 -9.46 -4.90
N ASN A 232 25.56 -10.03 -5.69
CA ASN A 232 26.74 -9.37 -6.24
C ASN A 232 26.37 -8.42 -7.41
N LEU A 233 25.39 -7.57 -7.16
CA LEU A 233 24.83 -6.52 -7.99
C LEU A 233 24.80 -5.23 -7.16
N TYR A 234 25.09 -4.09 -7.79
CA TYR A 234 24.86 -2.79 -7.17
C TYR A 234 23.38 -2.42 -7.32
N PRO A 235 22.59 -2.34 -6.23
CA PRO A 235 21.14 -2.29 -6.34
C PRO A 235 20.52 -1.03 -6.98
N PRO A 236 21.10 0.19 -6.90
CA PRO A 236 20.50 1.34 -7.59
C PRO A 236 20.34 1.11 -9.10
N HIS A 237 19.22 1.60 -9.66
CA HIS A 237 18.84 1.43 -11.06
C HIS A 237 18.85 2.77 -11.82
N ASP A 238 18.47 2.74 -13.10
CA ASP A 238 18.57 3.80 -14.10
C ASP A 238 17.88 5.13 -13.76
N GLN A 239 16.81 5.13 -12.96
CA GLN A 239 16.17 6.37 -12.48
C GLN A 239 17.10 7.20 -11.59
N ILE A 240 18.09 6.56 -10.95
CA ILE A 240 19.08 7.23 -10.10
C ILE A 240 20.43 7.36 -10.81
N ASP A 241 20.87 6.29 -11.49
CA ASP A 241 22.09 6.29 -12.28
C ASP A 241 21.81 5.65 -13.65
N PRO A 242 21.68 6.43 -14.74
CA PRO A 242 21.32 5.94 -16.07
C PRO A 242 22.25 4.88 -16.66
N ALA A 243 23.41 4.65 -16.05
CA ALA A 243 24.31 3.59 -16.45
C ALA A 243 24.02 2.24 -15.77
N SER A 244 23.12 2.20 -14.78
CA SER A 244 22.71 0.99 -14.05
C SER A 244 21.65 0.21 -14.82
N TRP A 245 21.13 -0.85 -14.21
CA TRP A 245 20.05 -1.66 -14.76
C TRP A 245 18.73 -0.88 -14.84
N LEU A 246 17.85 -1.29 -15.75
CA LEU A 246 16.59 -0.60 -16.02
C LEU A 246 15.56 -0.81 -14.91
N SER A 247 14.81 0.23 -14.56
CA SER A 247 13.77 0.16 -13.50
C SER A 247 12.65 -0.81 -13.82
N ASP A 248 12.33 -0.97 -15.10
CA ASP A 248 11.30 -1.85 -15.65
C ASP A 248 11.82 -3.26 -15.98
N GLY A 249 13.08 -3.58 -15.64
CA GLY A 249 13.67 -4.91 -15.86
C GLY A 249 13.69 -5.82 -14.63
N ASP A 250 14.21 -7.04 -14.79
CA ASP A 250 14.20 -8.11 -13.79
C ASP A 250 14.98 -7.84 -12.49
N GLY A 251 15.68 -6.71 -12.35
CA GLY A 251 16.56 -6.46 -11.21
C GLY A 251 15.81 -6.37 -9.88
N ALA A 252 14.63 -5.74 -9.88
CA ALA A 252 13.77 -5.66 -8.71
C ALA A 252 13.25 -7.05 -8.32
N ARG A 253 12.76 -7.81 -9.31
CA ARG A 253 12.29 -9.20 -9.13
C ARG A 253 13.41 -10.10 -8.61
N LEU A 254 14.62 -10.00 -9.16
CA LEU A 254 15.79 -10.74 -8.70
C LEU A 254 16.11 -10.45 -7.22
N LEU A 255 16.12 -9.17 -6.83
CA LEU A 255 16.37 -8.78 -5.44
C LEU A 255 15.23 -9.23 -4.51
N ALA A 256 13.98 -9.12 -4.95
CA ALA A 256 12.80 -9.59 -4.22
C ALA A 256 12.87 -11.10 -3.97
N ASN A 257 13.14 -11.89 -4.99
CA ASN A 257 13.30 -13.34 -4.88
C ASN A 257 14.40 -13.74 -3.87
N VAL A 258 15.53 -13.03 -3.88
CA VAL A 258 16.65 -13.28 -2.96
C VAL A 258 16.30 -12.89 -1.52
N LEU A 259 15.57 -11.79 -1.33
CA LEU A 259 15.03 -11.38 -0.03
C LEU A 259 14.02 -12.40 0.50
N MET A 260 13.06 -12.81 -0.32
CA MET A 260 12.03 -13.81 0.02
C MET A 260 12.64 -15.15 0.40
N TRP A 261 13.63 -15.62 -0.37
CA TRP A 261 14.41 -16.80 0.00
C TRP A 261 15.12 -16.61 1.35
N SER A 262 15.72 -15.44 1.61
CA SER A 262 16.44 -15.15 2.86
C SER A 262 15.49 -15.08 4.07
N MET A 263 14.24 -14.68 3.87
CA MET A 263 13.18 -14.70 4.89
C MET A 263 12.68 -16.11 5.23
N LYS A 264 13.09 -17.13 4.45
CA LYS A 264 12.48 -18.47 4.44
C LYS A 264 10.99 -18.43 4.14
N TYR A 265 10.57 -17.42 3.37
CA TYR A 265 9.22 -17.36 2.89
C TYR A 265 9.03 -18.44 1.83
N THR A 266 7.91 -19.12 1.88
CA THR A 266 7.46 -20.03 0.83
C THR A 266 6.12 -19.46 0.38
N ARG A 267 6.01 -19.06 -0.89
CA ARG A 267 4.74 -18.62 -1.45
C ARG A 267 3.69 -19.69 -1.19
N PRO A 268 2.44 -19.33 -0.86
CA PRO A 268 1.34 -20.28 -0.89
C PRO A 268 1.36 -20.95 -2.26
N PHE A 269 1.35 -22.29 -2.29
CA PHE A 269 1.19 -22.98 -3.58
C PHE A 269 -0.19 -22.61 -4.13
N SER A 270 -0.22 -21.98 -5.30
CA SER A 270 -1.45 -21.87 -6.06
C SER A 270 -1.83 -23.26 -6.56
N THR A 271 -3.13 -23.50 -6.73
CA THR A 271 -3.63 -24.70 -7.41
C THR A 271 -3.86 -24.43 -8.90
N CYS A 272 -3.40 -23.28 -9.39
CA CYS A 272 -3.73 -22.70 -10.67
C CYS A 272 -2.47 -22.35 -11.45
N THR A 273 -1.39 -23.10 -11.22
CA THR A 273 -0.36 -23.21 -12.24
C THR A 273 -1.02 -23.72 -13.51
N ASN A 274 -0.63 -23.16 -14.66
CA ASN A 274 -1.10 -23.69 -15.93
C ASN A 274 -0.42 -25.06 -16.16
N ASP A 275 -0.97 -26.10 -15.52
CA ASP A 275 -0.39 -27.45 -15.45
C ASP A 275 -0.45 -28.16 -16.82
N LEU A 276 -1.26 -27.64 -17.75
CA LEU A 276 -1.34 -28.13 -19.14
C LEU A 276 -0.08 -27.78 -19.95
N VAL A 277 0.66 -26.75 -19.52
CA VAL A 277 1.70 -26.02 -20.30
C VAL A 277 3.09 -26.54 -20.04
N VAL A 278 3.21 -27.40 -19.03
CA VAL A 278 4.49 -27.97 -18.61
C VAL A 278 5.06 -28.93 -19.68
N GLN A 279 4.25 -29.30 -20.68
CA GLN A 279 4.57 -30.18 -21.82
C GLN A 279 3.77 -29.86 -23.10
N ASP A 280 3.28 -28.64 -23.28
CA ASP A 280 2.45 -28.23 -24.44
C ASP A 280 2.94 -26.86 -24.91
N LEU A 281 3.97 -26.87 -25.77
CA LEU A 281 4.69 -25.68 -26.21
C LEU A 281 3.89 -24.88 -27.25
N ASP A 282 3.10 -25.56 -28.08
CA ASP A 282 2.24 -24.93 -29.09
C ASP A 282 0.81 -24.64 -28.57
N CYS A 283 0.57 -24.85 -27.28
CA CYS A 283 -0.64 -24.52 -26.55
C CYS A 283 -1.93 -25.12 -27.13
N ASP A 284 -1.87 -26.26 -27.83
CA ASP A 284 -3.04 -26.83 -28.51
C ASP A 284 -3.89 -27.75 -27.61
N THR A 285 -3.46 -27.94 -26.35
CA THR A 285 -4.02 -28.78 -25.28
C THR A 285 -3.79 -30.28 -25.43
N ILE A 286 -2.94 -30.70 -26.37
CA ILE A 286 -2.43 -32.05 -26.50
C ILE A 286 -1.09 -32.14 -25.73
N ASP A 287 -0.92 -33.22 -24.97
CA ASP A 287 0.32 -33.47 -24.23
C ASP A 287 1.42 -33.92 -25.21
N GLU A 288 2.66 -33.42 -25.05
CA GLU A 288 3.87 -33.82 -25.81
C GLU A 288 3.91 -35.31 -26.16
N GLY A 289 3.54 -36.19 -25.20
CA GLY A 289 3.60 -37.65 -25.38
C GLY A 289 2.51 -38.24 -26.27
N ASP A 290 1.40 -37.53 -26.44
CA ASP A 290 0.27 -37.88 -27.30
C ASP A 290 0.36 -37.18 -28.67
N GLU A 291 1.33 -36.28 -28.86
CA GLU A 291 1.55 -35.58 -30.11
C GLU A 291 1.98 -36.49 -31.26
N PRO A 292 1.53 -36.22 -32.50
CA PRO A 292 1.98 -36.91 -33.69
C PRO A 292 3.48 -36.69 -33.93
N LEU A 293 4.13 -37.68 -34.53
CA LEU A 293 5.51 -37.52 -35.01
C LEU A 293 5.50 -36.74 -36.32
N ILE A 294 6.40 -35.77 -36.44
CA ILE A 294 6.61 -35.00 -37.68
C ILE A 294 7.12 -35.89 -38.83
N ASP A 295 6.81 -35.52 -40.08
CA ASP A 295 7.35 -36.20 -41.26
C ASP A 295 8.78 -35.74 -41.55
N LEU A 296 9.78 -36.45 -41.02
CA LEU A 296 11.20 -36.23 -41.34
C LEU A 296 11.56 -36.49 -42.82
N GLY A 297 10.62 -36.97 -43.64
CA GLY A 297 10.71 -37.00 -45.09
C GLY A 297 10.51 -35.63 -45.75
N ASP A 298 9.89 -34.70 -45.05
CA ASP A 298 9.79 -33.29 -45.45
C ASP A 298 11.14 -32.58 -45.23
N PRO A 299 11.72 -31.93 -46.26
CA PRO A 299 12.94 -31.16 -46.13
C PRO A 299 12.88 -30.04 -45.09
N GLU A 300 11.70 -29.46 -44.86
CA GLU A 300 11.46 -28.40 -43.86
C GLU A 300 11.63 -28.97 -42.46
N CYS A 301 10.86 -30.00 -42.10
CA CYS A 301 10.97 -30.71 -40.83
C CYS A 301 12.37 -31.27 -40.57
N ALA A 302 13.02 -31.82 -41.59
CA ALA A 302 14.38 -32.35 -41.44
C ALA A 302 15.47 -31.28 -41.24
N ALA A 303 15.18 -30.01 -41.55
CA ALA A 303 16.14 -28.91 -41.43
C ALA A 303 16.10 -28.22 -40.06
N HIS A 304 14.95 -28.25 -39.37
CA HIS A 304 14.79 -27.70 -38.02
C HIS A 304 15.29 -28.73 -36.99
N VAL A 305 16.43 -28.45 -36.36
CA VAL A 305 17.08 -29.35 -35.41
C VAL A 305 17.28 -28.66 -34.07
N ASP A 306 17.05 -29.40 -32.99
CA ASP A 306 17.36 -28.98 -31.64
C ASP A 306 18.86 -28.62 -31.57
N PRO A 307 19.21 -27.36 -31.22
CA PRO A 307 20.60 -26.92 -31.10
C PRO A 307 21.43 -27.71 -30.09
N ALA A 308 20.80 -28.30 -29.05
CA ALA A 308 21.47 -29.05 -28.01
C ALA A 308 21.84 -30.47 -28.45
N THR A 309 20.95 -31.16 -29.17
CA THR A 309 21.18 -32.55 -29.62
C THR A 309 21.68 -32.66 -31.06
N GLY A 310 21.41 -31.66 -31.90
CA GLY A 310 21.68 -31.66 -33.33
C GLY A 310 20.79 -32.63 -34.12
N LEU A 311 19.65 -33.03 -33.54
CA LEU A 311 18.65 -33.90 -34.16
C LEU A 311 17.38 -33.09 -34.45
N PRO A 312 16.58 -33.48 -35.46
CA PRO A 312 15.26 -32.90 -35.66
C PRO A 312 14.39 -33.07 -34.42
N TYR A 313 13.48 -32.12 -34.20
CA TYR A 313 12.40 -32.26 -33.23
C TYR A 313 11.58 -33.53 -33.54
N ASP A 314 11.05 -34.18 -32.52
CA ASP A 314 10.51 -35.52 -32.60
C ASP A 314 9.00 -35.58 -32.83
N ASN A 315 8.27 -34.53 -32.46
CA ASN A 315 6.81 -34.43 -32.57
C ASN A 315 6.35 -33.02 -32.97
N ASP A 316 5.03 -32.87 -33.13
CA ASP A 316 4.37 -31.63 -33.58
C ASP A 316 4.40 -30.51 -32.54
N ASP A 317 4.57 -30.81 -31.24
CA ASP A 317 4.59 -29.86 -30.10
C ASP A 317 5.48 -28.61 -30.34
N TYR A 318 6.51 -28.75 -31.18
CA TYR A 318 7.43 -27.67 -31.52
C TYR A 318 6.92 -26.73 -32.64
N TYR A 319 5.72 -26.97 -33.19
CA TYR A 319 5.22 -26.36 -34.42
C TYR A 319 3.70 -26.14 -34.46
N ILE A 320 3.30 -24.98 -34.97
CA ILE A 320 1.90 -24.63 -35.18
C ILE A 320 1.44 -25.05 -36.59
N ASP A 321 1.31 -26.36 -36.86
CA ASP A 321 0.73 -26.90 -38.11
C ASP A 321 -0.09 -28.18 -37.91
N TYR A 322 -1.22 -28.02 -37.22
CA TYR A 322 -2.15 -29.08 -36.85
C TYR A 322 -2.81 -29.84 -38.01
N GLY A 323 -2.75 -29.30 -39.23
CA GLY A 323 -3.50 -29.81 -40.38
C GLY A 323 -2.66 -30.55 -41.41
N SER A 324 -1.40 -30.14 -41.56
CA SER A 324 -0.52 -30.60 -42.62
C SER A 324 0.67 -31.42 -42.10
N TYR A 325 0.93 -31.40 -40.78
CA TYR A 325 2.11 -32.01 -40.15
C TYR A 325 3.42 -31.43 -40.70
N GLY A 326 3.37 -30.18 -41.17
CA GLY A 326 4.51 -29.43 -41.64
C GLY A 326 5.23 -28.76 -40.47
N CYS A 327 6.40 -28.20 -40.76
CA CYS A 327 7.30 -27.63 -39.76
C CYS A 327 7.62 -26.16 -40.05
N GLU A 328 6.70 -25.47 -40.72
CA GLU A 328 6.88 -24.10 -41.23
C GLU A 328 6.84 -23.06 -40.11
N TYR A 329 6.01 -23.26 -39.08
CA TYR A 329 5.78 -22.30 -38.00
C TYR A 329 6.25 -22.87 -36.67
N SER A 330 7.56 -22.83 -36.42
CA SER A 330 8.12 -23.34 -35.16
C SER A 330 7.94 -22.34 -34.03
N ILE A 331 7.48 -22.81 -32.87
CA ILE A 331 7.42 -22.03 -31.62
C ILE A 331 8.84 -21.57 -31.22
N LEU A 332 9.82 -22.45 -31.41
CA LEU A 332 11.21 -22.23 -31.02
C LEU A 332 12.06 -21.50 -32.07
N ASP A 333 11.46 -20.91 -33.11
CA ASP A 333 12.24 -20.16 -34.10
C ASP A 333 12.75 -18.85 -33.49
N LEU A 334 13.96 -18.93 -32.91
CA LEU A 334 14.70 -17.77 -32.37
C LEU A 334 14.99 -16.68 -33.41
N THR A 335 14.68 -16.89 -34.69
CA THR A 335 14.81 -15.88 -35.76
C THR A 335 13.51 -15.15 -36.08
N ASP A 336 12.37 -15.65 -35.61
CA ASP A 336 11.05 -15.01 -35.67
C ASP A 336 10.35 -15.13 -34.30
N PRO A 337 10.56 -14.15 -33.39
CA PRO A 337 10.04 -14.18 -32.02
C PRO A 337 8.53 -13.94 -31.96
N ALA A 338 7.80 -14.17 -33.05
CA ALA A 338 6.38 -13.88 -33.14
C ALA A 338 5.55 -14.76 -32.19
N PHE A 339 6.02 -15.98 -31.86
CA PHE A 339 5.26 -16.96 -31.10
C PHE A 339 5.75 -17.18 -29.67
N ASP A 340 7.05 -16.97 -29.40
CA ASP A 340 7.68 -17.01 -28.07
C ASP A 340 8.51 -15.73 -27.93
N ILE A 341 7.89 -14.68 -27.36
CA ILE A 341 8.44 -13.31 -27.39
C ILE A 341 9.56 -13.16 -26.36
N ASP A 342 9.42 -13.80 -25.20
CA ASP A 342 10.32 -13.67 -24.05
C ASP A 342 11.35 -14.80 -23.93
N ASN A 343 11.25 -15.82 -24.81
CA ASN A 343 12.11 -16.99 -24.90
C ASN A 343 12.02 -17.90 -23.66
N ASP A 344 10.84 -18.02 -23.07
CA ASP A 344 10.56 -18.98 -22.00
C ASP A 344 10.14 -20.37 -22.51
N LEU A 345 10.04 -20.49 -23.84
CA LEU A 345 9.66 -21.67 -24.63
C LEU A 345 8.16 -21.94 -24.64
N LEU A 346 7.32 -20.97 -24.27
CA LEU A 346 5.86 -21.08 -24.32
C LEU A 346 5.27 -20.12 -25.35
N GLY A 347 4.22 -20.60 -26.01
CA GLY A 347 3.52 -19.84 -27.04
C GLY A 347 2.63 -18.73 -26.45
N GLY A 348 2.83 -17.49 -26.90
CA GLY A 348 2.04 -16.35 -26.43
C GLY A 348 2.04 -15.17 -27.40
N SER A 349 1.00 -14.34 -27.33
CA SER A 349 0.94 -13.05 -28.04
C SER A 349 0.92 -11.88 -27.06
N GLU A 350 1.63 -10.80 -27.40
CA GLU A 350 1.82 -9.60 -26.56
C GLU A 350 0.51 -9.05 -25.96
N ASP A 351 -0.57 -9.05 -26.74
CA ASP A 351 -1.89 -8.54 -26.35
C ASP A 351 -2.93 -9.65 -26.17
N ARG A 352 -2.51 -10.92 -26.12
CA ARG A 352 -3.38 -12.10 -26.12
C ARG A 352 -4.34 -12.15 -27.32
N SER A 353 -4.02 -11.45 -28.41
CA SER A 353 -4.79 -11.52 -29.64
C SER A 353 -4.50 -12.82 -30.39
N PRO A 354 -5.48 -13.34 -31.16
CA PRO A 354 -5.26 -14.49 -32.01
C PRO A 354 -4.25 -14.15 -33.12
N PHE A 355 -3.31 -15.06 -33.34
CA PHE A 355 -2.46 -15.06 -34.51
C PHE A 355 -3.29 -15.27 -35.78
N GLU A 356 -2.88 -14.60 -36.85
CA GLU A 356 -3.55 -14.67 -38.15
C GLU A 356 -2.53 -14.95 -39.26
N ILE A 357 -2.62 -16.13 -39.88
CA ILE A 357 -1.86 -16.46 -41.09
C ILE A 357 -2.67 -16.05 -42.31
N ARG A 358 -2.06 -15.26 -43.19
CA ARG A 358 -2.69 -14.70 -44.39
C ARG A 358 -1.94 -15.14 -45.65
N ASP A 359 -2.67 -15.38 -46.74
CA ASP A 359 -2.07 -15.78 -48.02
C ASP A 359 -1.46 -14.59 -48.79
N GLU A 360 -0.89 -14.86 -49.96
CA GLU A 360 -0.29 -13.84 -50.84
C GLU A 360 -1.28 -12.74 -51.29
N ASP A 361 -2.59 -12.99 -51.21
CA ASP A 361 -3.67 -12.07 -51.54
C ASP A 361 -4.24 -11.38 -50.27
N ASP A 362 -3.58 -11.51 -49.11
CA ASP A 362 -3.96 -10.97 -47.79
C ASP A 362 -5.27 -11.58 -47.23
N ALA A 363 -5.70 -12.74 -47.74
CA ALA A 363 -6.86 -13.44 -47.22
C ALA A 363 -6.47 -14.27 -45.99
N LEU A 364 -7.27 -14.17 -44.92
CA LEU A 364 -7.10 -14.99 -43.71
C LEU A 364 -7.23 -16.48 -44.06
N VAL A 365 -6.18 -17.23 -43.79
CA VAL A 365 -6.08 -18.69 -44.01
C VAL A 365 -6.39 -19.43 -42.71
N ILE A 366 -5.72 -19.04 -41.62
CA ILE A 366 -5.82 -19.66 -40.29
C ILE A 366 -5.83 -18.54 -39.24
N SER A 367 -6.64 -18.71 -38.21
CA SER A 367 -6.59 -17.91 -36.99
C SER A 367 -6.63 -18.85 -35.78
N PHE A 368 -5.72 -18.65 -34.84
CA PHE A 368 -5.56 -19.45 -33.63
C PHE A 368 -5.05 -18.56 -32.49
N SER A 369 -5.31 -18.94 -31.24
CA SER A 369 -4.79 -18.26 -30.05
C SER A 369 -3.90 -19.24 -29.30
N LEU A 370 -2.74 -18.75 -28.87
CA LEU A 370 -1.88 -19.46 -27.92
C LEU A 370 -2.21 -18.85 -26.56
N GLU A 371 -2.84 -19.64 -25.69
CA GLU A 371 -3.35 -19.18 -24.38
C GLU A 371 -2.66 -19.92 -23.22
N CYS A 372 -1.56 -20.64 -23.49
CA CYS A 372 -0.86 -21.39 -22.47
C CYS A 372 0.12 -20.53 -21.67
N ASP A 373 0.77 -19.56 -22.31
CA ASP A 373 1.60 -18.58 -21.62
C ASP A 373 0.75 -17.50 -20.93
N ASN A 374 0.79 -17.49 -19.59
CA ASN A 374 0.10 -16.50 -18.77
C ASN A 374 0.87 -15.19 -18.61
N CYS A 375 2.11 -15.07 -19.10
CA CYS A 375 2.84 -13.80 -19.27
C CYS A 375 3.64 -13.72 -20.59
N PRO A 376 2.95 -13.52 -21.74
CA PRO A 376 3.54 -13.57 -23.09
C PRO A 376 4.78 -12.71 -23.40
N VAL A 377 5.16 -11.78 -22.54
CA VAL A 377 6.28 -10.85 -22.74
C VAL A 377 7.29 -10.86 -21.59
N ASP A 378 6.99 -11.59 -20.51
CA ASP A 378 7.76 -11.60 -19.28
C ASP A 378 8.13 -13.03 -18.90
N TYR A 379 9.39 -13.39 -19.19
CA TYR A 379 9.90 -14.75 -19.04
C TYR A 379 9.47 -15.40 -17.72
N ASN A 380 8.56 -16.38 -17.79
CA ASN A 380 8.02 -17.05 -16.62
C ASN A 380 7.73 -18.55 -16.90
N PRO A 381 8.76 -19.35 -17.19
CA PRO A 381 8.59 -20.76 -17.61
C PRO A 381 8.01 -21.68 -16.52
N ASP A 382 7.82 -21.17 -15.30
CA ASP A 382 7.15 -21.86 -14.21
C ASP A 382 5.63 -21.63 -14.17
N GLN A 383 5.14 -20.64 -14.92
CA GLN A 383 3.73 -20.31 -15.14
C GLN A 383 2.94 -20.23 -13.83
N GLN A 384 3.61 -19.75 -12.77
CA GLN A 384 2.95 -19.50 -11.48
C GLN A 384 1.92 -18.38 -11.67
N ASP A 385 0.72 -18.64 -11.18
CA ASP A 385 -0.40 -17.72 -11.10
C ASP A 385 -1.05 -17.94 -9.73
N LEU A 386 -0.81 -17.00 -8.82
CA LEU A 386 -1.11 -17.12 -7.40
C LEU A 386 -2.61 -17.01 -7.10
N ASP A 387 -3.32 -16.16 -7.84
CA ASP A 387 -4.71 -15.82 -7.58
C ASP A 387 -5.72 -16.41 -8.58
N CYS A 388 -5.20 -17.11 -9.60
CA CYS A 388 -5.92 -17.90 -10.58
C CYS A 388 -6.73 -17.08 -11.58
N ASP A 389 -6.26 -15.90 -11.94
CA ASP A 389 -7.00 -15.00 -12.82
C ASP A 389 -6.56 -15.08 -14.30
N GLY A 390 -5.50 -15.83 -14.57
CA GLY A 390 -4.95 -16.05 -15.90
C GLY A 390 -3.83 -15.07 -16.27
N TYR A 391 -3.42 -14.13 -15.42
CA TYR A 391 -2.15 -13.42 -15.50
C TYR A 391 -1.14 -14.11 -14.57
N GLY A 392 0.06 -14.40 -15.08
CA GLY A 392 1.09 -15.02 -14.25
C GLY A 392 1.67 -14.03 -13.23
N ASP A 393 2.20 -14.54 -12.11
CA ASP A 393 2.76 -13.78 -10.99
C ASP A 393 3.75 -12.67 -11.40
N ILE A 394 4.37 -12.80 -12.58
CA ILE A 394 5.40 -11.90 -13.08
C ILE A 394 4.81 -10.64 -13.72
N CYS A 395 3.73 -10.81 -14.49
CA CYS A 395 3.06 -9.77 -15.27
C CYS A 395 1.71 -9.35 -14.69
N ASP A 396 1.27 -10.00 -13.61
CA ASP A 396 0.08 -9.63 -12.84
C ASP A 396 0.40 -8.42 -11.94
N ASN A 397 -0.27 -7.30 -12.21
CA ASN A 397 -0.14 -6.09 -11.42
C ASN A 397 -0.95 -6.12 -10.10
N CYS A 398 -1.65 -7.23 -9.83
CA CYS A 398 -2.39 -7.51 -8.61
C CYS A 398 -2.21 -8.95 -8.11
N LEU A 399 -0.97 -9.38 -7.91
CA LEU A 399 -0.52 -10.72 -7.45
C LEU A 399 -1.39 -11.53 -6.46
N TYR A 400 -2.25 -10.89 -5.65
CA TYR A 400 -3.11 -11.54 -4.66
C TYR A 400 -4.62 -11.29 -4.85
N VAL A 401 -5.02 -10.54 -5.87
CA VAL A 401 -6.39 -10.08 -6.11
C VAL A 401 -6.75 -10.30 -7.58
N PRO A 402 -7.60 -11.30 -7.88
CA PRO A 402 -7.94 -11.65 -9.25
C PRO A 402 -8.49 -10.46 -10.02
N ASN A 403 -7.85 -10.10 -11.12
CA ASN A 403 -8.20 -8.98 -12.00
C ASN A 403 -8.26 -9.37 -13.49
N GLY A 404 -8.14 -10.65 -13.83
CA GLY A 404 -8.04 -11.10 -15.23
C GLY A 404 -9.34 -11.12 -16.05
N THR A 405 -10.48 -10.66 -15.52
CA THR A 405 -11.75 -10.65 -16.29
C THR A 405 -12.67 -9.48 -15.93
N GLY A 406 -13.14 -8.72 -16.92
CA GLY A 406 -14.20 -7.74 -16.72
C GLY A 406 -13.76 -6.30 -16.99
N GLU A 407 -14.17 -5.37 -16.13
CA GLU A 407 -13.78 -3.94 -16.20
C GLU A 407 -12.37 -3.70 -15.64
N ASP A 408 -11.82 -4.67 -14.91
CA ASP A 408 -10.56 -4.68 -14.18
C ASP A 408 -9.43 -5.46 -14.87
N ASN A 409 -9.65 -5.97 -16.09
CA ASN A 409 -8.76 -6.82 -16.92
C ASN A 409 -7.29 -6.35 -16.98
N ASN A 410 -6.53 -6.63 -15.92
CA ASN A 410 -5.18 -6.10 -15.64
C ASN A 410 -5.09 -4.56 -15.83
N ALA A 411 -6.16 -3.83 -15.50
CA ALA A 411 -6.25 -2.38 -15.69
C ALA A 411 -5.42 -1.62 -14.65
N ASN A 412 -4.85 -0.48 -15.06
CA ASN A 412 -4.04 0.40 -14.23
C ASN A 412 -4.15 1.83 -14.79
N ASP A 413 -4.96 2.67 -14.13
CA ASP A 413 -5.42 3.96 -14.66
C ASP A 413 -4.40 5.09 -14.43
N ASP A 414 -3.62 5.03 -13.35
CA ASP A 414 -2.62 6.04 -13.00
C ASP A 414 -1.20 5.69 -13.44
N GLY A 415 -0.95 4.43 -13.81
CA GLY A 415 0.31 3.91 -14.29
C GLY A 415 1.33 3.65 -13.20
N ASP A 416 0.90 3.51 -11.94
CA ASP A 416 1.76 3.04 -10.87
C ASP A 416 2.01 1.52 -10.97
N CYS A 417 2.51 0.86 -9.93
CA CYS A 417 2.82 -0.57 -10.00
C CYS A 417 1.73 -1.51 -9.45
N PHE A 418 0.58 -0.97 -9.06
CA PHE A 418 -0.58 -1.71 -8.61
C PHE A 418 -1.72 -1.53 -9.61
N GLY A 419 -2.40 -2.62 -9.96
CA GLY A 419 -3.60 -2.51 -10.79
C GLY A 419 -4.78 -1.94 -10.01
N ASN A 420 -5.75 -1.38 -10.73
CA ASN A 420 -6.97 -0.77 -10.15
C ASN A 420 -7.70 -1.69 -9.14
N ALA A 421 -7.57 -3.02 -9.28
CA ALA A 421 -8.23 -3.99 -8.41
C ALA A 421 -7.59 -4.11 -7.01
N CYS A 422 -6.31 -3.79 -6.89
CA CYS A 422 -5.53 -3.91 -5.67
C CYS A 422 -4.90 -2.60 -5.19
N ASP A 423 -5.02 -1.54 -5.99
CA ASP A 423 -4.62 -0.19 -5.66
C ASP A 423 -5.66 0.50 -4.77
N ASN A 424 -5.22 1.04 -3.63
CA ASN A 424 -6.06 1.85 -2.74
C ASN A 424 -6.20 3.33 -3.16
N CYS A 425 -5.54 3.75 -4.25
CA CYS A 425 -5.77 5.02 -4.94
C CYS A 425 -5.71 4.91 -6.49
N PRO A 426 -6.65 4.20 -7.16
CA PRO A 426 -6.57 3.86 -8.59
C PRO A 426 -6.40 5.01 -9.60
N GLU A 427 -6.61 6.26 -9.19
CA GLU A 427 -6.46 7.44 -10.04
C GLU A 427 -5.20 8.27 -9.71
N LEU A 428 -4.43 7.90 -8.69
CA LEU A 428 -3.32 8.70 -8.14
C LEU A 428 -2.14 7.83 -7.63
N ASP A 429 -1.05 7.87 -8.41
CA ASP A 429 0.21 7.14 -8.16
C ASP A 429 0.66 7.16 -6.70
N ASN A 430 0.56 6.01 -6.03
CA ASN A 430 0.98 5.78 -4.65
C ASN A 430 1.63 4.40 -4.46
N PRO A 431 2.87 4.19 -4.94
CA PRO A 431 3.53 2.89 -4.91
C PRO A 431 3.85 2.36 -3.50
N ASP A 432 3.66 3.17 -2.46
CA ASP A 432 3.78 2.72 -1.07
C ASP A 432 2.47 2.25 -0.44
N GLN A 433 1.35 2.39 -1.16
CA GLN A 433 0.00 1.92 -0.80
C GLN A 433 -0.37 2.28 0.63
N ARG A 434 0.16 3.40 1.11
CA ARG A 434 0.06 3.75 2.52
C ARG A 434 -1.37 4.13 2.84
N ASP A 435 -1.90 3.52 3.89
CA ASP A 435 -3.25 3.74 4.41
C ASP A 435 -3.15 3.82 5.95
N THR A 436 -3.29 5.03 6.49
CA THR A 436 -3.01 5.35 7.89
C THR A 436 -4.13 4.92 8.82
N ASP A 437 -5.38 5.08 8.42
CA ASP A 437 -6.56 4.82 9.23
C ASP A 437 -7.21 3.44 8.94
N HIS A 438 -6.73 2.77 7.88
CA HIS A 438 -7.10 1.44 7.42
C HIS A 438 -8.56 1.36 6.94
N ASP A 439 -9.02 2.40 6.26
CA ASP A 439 -10.34 2.43 5.66
C ASP A 439 -10.41 1.77 4.27
N GLY A 440 -9.25 1.55 3.65
CA GLY A 440 -9.10 0.98 2.32
C GLY A 440 -8.88 2.02 1.21
N VAL A 441 -8.78 3.30 1.55
CA VAL A 441 -8.42 4.42 0.68
C VAL A 441 -7.01 4.88 1.07
N GLY A 442 -6.13 5.05 0.09
CA GLY A 442 -4.74 5.42 0.37
C GLY A 442 -4.59 6.89 0.83
N ASP A 443 -3.58 7.15 1.66
CA ASP A 443 -3.24 8.44 2.26
C ASP A 443 -3.21 9.61 1.24
N VAL A 444 -2.88 9.34 -0.03
CA VAL A 444 -2.77 10.38 -1.07
C VAL A 444 -4.11 10.80 -1.67
N CYS A 445 -5.12 9.93 -1.59
CA CYS A 445 -6.45 10.12 -2.16
C CYS A 445 -7.55 10.14 -1.08
N ASP A 446 -7.19 9.94 0.18
CA ASP A 446 -8.10 10.00 1.33
C ASP A 446 -8.36 11.45 1.79
N ASN A 447 -9.63 11.84 1.74
CA ASN A 447 -10.12 13.15 2.19
C ASN A 447 -10.28 13.27 3.71
N CYS A 448 -10.05 12.21 4.48
CA CYS A 448 -9.95 12.19 5.94
C CYS A 448 -8.87 11.23 6.47
N LEU A 449 -7.60 11.50 6.11
CA LEU A 449 -6.37 10.74 6.45
C LEU A 449 -6.29 9.97 7.81
N LEU A 450 -6.98 10.44 8.85
CA LEU A 450 -6.90 9.88 10.20
C LEU A 450 -8.21 9.23 10.69
N ASP A 451 -9.29 9.34 9.93
CA ASP A 451 -10.66 9.04 10.35
C ASP A 451 -11.40 8.18 9.32
N TYR A 452 -11.65 6.91 9.68
CA TYR A 452 -12.25 5.88 8.81
C TYR A 452 -13.47 6.37 8.01
N ASN A 453 -13.32 6.48 6.69
CA ASN A 453 -14.30 7.09 5.78
C ASN A 453 -14.28 6.45 4.36
N PRO A 454 -14.52 5.13 4.22
CA PRO A 454 -14.29 4.40 2.97
C PRO A 454 -15.18 4.83 1.78
N THR A 455 -16.20 5.65 2.01
CA THR A 455 -17.05 6.21 0.95
C THR A 455 -16.54 7.52 0.40
N GLN A 456 -15.55 8.14 1.05
CA GLN A 456 -14.97 9.44 0.70
C GLN A 456 -16.07 10.49 0.45
N ALA A 457 -17.08 10.50 1.35
CA ALA A 457 -18.21 11.39 1.23
C ALA A 457 -17.76 12.82 1.49
N ASP A 458 -18.22 13.73 0.65
CA ASP A 458 -17.92 15.16 0.68
C ASP A 458 -19.19 15.85 0.14
N SER A 459 -19.92 16.48 1.06
CA SER A 459 -21.32 16.86 0.88
C SER A 459 -21.52 18.36 0.67
N GLU A 460 -20.46 19.17 0.65
CA GLU A 460 -20.60 20.62 0.51
C GLU A 460 -21.19 21.04 -0.84
N ILE A 461 -21.97 22.12 -0.79
CA ILE A 461 -22.65 22.69 -1.96
C ILE A 461 -22.30 24.17 -2.11
N ASP A 462 -22.15 24.64 -3.35
CA ASP A 462 -22.05 26.07 -3.64
C ASP A 462 -23.41 26.72 -3.31
N PRO A 463 -23.49 27.66 -2.34
CA PRO A 463 -24.76 28.27 -1.95
C PRO A 463 -25.41 29.12 -3.06
N MET A 464 -24.66 29.47 -4.11
CA MET A 464 -25.14 30.24 -5.26
C MET A 464 -25.68 29.35 -6.39
N THR A 465 -25.05 28.20 -6.64
CA THR A 465 -25.45 27.32 -7.76
C THR A 465 -26.20 26.08 -7.31
N GLY A 466 -26.01 25.63 -6.07
CA GLY A 466 -26.50 24.36 -5.54
C GLY A 466 -25.77 23.14 -6.11
N ASP A 467 -24.64 23.36 -6.78
CA ASP A 467 -23.79 22.29 -7.31
C ASP A 467 -22.81 21.82 -6.23
N PRO A 468 -22.33 20.56 -6.26
CA PRO A 468 -21.26 20.08 -5.38
C PRO A 468 -20.03 20.98 -5.48
N ALA A 469 -19.51 21.40 -4.33
CA ALA A 469 -18.37 22.29 -4.24
C ALA A 469 -17.42 21.82 -3.14
N PRO A 470 -16.87 20.60 -3.29
CA PRO A 470 -16.05 19.94 -2.28
C PRO A 470 -14.85 20.81 -1.91
N ASP A 471 -14.62 20.93 -0.61
CA ASP A 471 -13.60 21.81 -0.05
C ASP A 471 -12.28 21.08 0.27
N HIS A 472 -12.25 19.77 0.00
CA HIS A 472 -11.20 18.75 0.23
C HIS A 472 -11.34 17.97 1.54
N TRP A 473 -12.10 18.45 2.53
CA TRP A 473 -12.30 17.73 3.79
C TRP A 473 -13.55 16.86 3.69
N GLY A 474 -13.41 15.55 3.91
CA GLY A 474 -14.57 14.65 3.89
C GLY A 474 -15.52 14.87 5.08
N ASP A 475 -16.77 14.46 4.92
CA ASP A 475 -17.86 14.66 5.90
C ASP A 475 -17.51 14.17 7.32
N GLU A 476 -16.64 13.16 7.46
CA GLU A 476 -16.27 12.57 8.77
C GLU A 476 -15.28 13.44 9.55
N CYS A 477 -14.43 14.21 8.86
CA CYS A 477 -13.38 15.03 9.47
C CYS A 477 -13.59 16.54 9.27
N ASP A 478 -14.56 16.94 8.47
CA ASP A 478 -14.96 18.33 8.26
C ASP A 478 -15.75 18.86 9.47
N ASN A 479 -15.31 19.99 10.04
CA ASN A 479 -16.04 20.69 11.10
C ASN A 479 -17.24 21.52 10.59
N CYS A 480 -17.45 21.60 9.27
CA CYS A 480 -18.66 22.13 8.63
C CYS A 480 -19.10 21.32 7.39
N PRO A 481 -19.60 20.06 7.52
CA PRO A 481 -19.87 19.11 6.41
C PRO A 481 -20.86 19.53 5.31
N ALA A 482 -21.43 20.73 5.40
CA ALA A 482 -22.35 21.27 4.41
C ALA A 482 -21.93 22.67 3.92
N THR A 483 -20.83 23.22 4.43
CA THR A 483 -20.39 24.61 4.21
C THR A 483 -18.90 24.64 3.94
N ILE A 484 -18.55 24.99 2.69
CA ILE A 484 -17.18 25.18 2.21
C ILE A 484 -16.33 26.01 3.20
N ASN A 485 -15.37 25.38 3.85
CA ASN A 485 -14.49 25.91 4.89
C ASN A 485 -13.06 25.31 4.81
N PRO A 486 -12.29 25.44 3.70
CA PRO A 486 -11.04 24.68 3.49
C PRO A 486 -9.96 24.85 4.56
N PHE A 487 -10.07 25.89 5.40
CA PHE A 487 -9.15 26.20 6.48
C PHE A 487 -9.53 25.61 7.83
N GLN A 488 -10.72 24.99 7.96
CA GLN A 488 -11.19 24.30 9.16
C GLN A 488 -11.04 25.18 10.42
N GLU A 489 -11.33 26.48 10.31
CA GLU A 489 -11.24 27.42 11.44
C GLU A 489 -12.31 27.07 12.49
N ASP A 490 -11.90 26.99 13.76
CA ASP A 490 -12.73 26.70 14.93
C ASP A 490 -12.20 27.59 16.07
N ASP A 491 -12.81 28.78 16.19
CA ASP A 491 -12.32 29.87 17.03
C ASP A 491 -12.50 29.62 18.54
N ASP A 492 -13.48 28.79 18.93
CA ASP A 492 -13.82 28.52 20.33
C ASP A 492 -13.60 27.06 20.77
N LEU A 493 -13.20 26.19 19.82
CA LEU A 493 -12.82 24.80 20.01
C LEU A 493 -13.98 23.90 20.45
N ASP A 494 -15.16 24.14 19.90
CA ASP A 494 -16.37 23.36 20.17
C ASP A 494 -16.61 22.20 19.17
N ALA A 495 -15.73 22.10 18.16
CA ALA A 495 -15.75 21.16 17.04
C ALA A 495 -16.76 21.48 15.92
N VAL A 496 -17.40 22.64 15.96
CA VAL A 496 -18.17 23.23 14.86
C VAL A 496 -17.33 24.34 14.24
N GLY A 497 -17.15 24.32 12.93
CA GLY A 497 -16.32 25.31 12.27
C GLY A 497 -16.95 26.70 12.31
N SER A 498 -16.12 27.74 12.42
CA SER A 498 -16.56 29.14 12.56
C SER A 498 -17.43 29.66 11.42
N LEU A 499 -17.45 28.99 10.25
CA LEU A 499 -18.33 29.35 9.13
C LEU A 499 -19.75 28.77 9.23
N CYS A 500 -19.95 27.70 10.01
CA CYS A 500 -21.24 27.06 10.22
C CYS A 500 -21.70 27.11 11.69
N ASP A 501 -20.88 27.68 12.58
CA ASP A 501 -21.18 27.90 13.98
C ASP A 501 -22.12 29.10 14.18
N ASN A 502 -23.24 28.89 14.88
CA ASN A 502 -24.19 29.93 15.25
C ASN A 502 -23.77 30.78 16.47
N CYS A 503 -22.67 30.42 17.14
CA CYS A 503 -21.98 31.21 18.16
C CYS A 503 -20.44 31.11 18.05
N PRO A 504 -19.80 31.67 16.98
CA PRO A 504 -18.38 31.47 16.62
C PRO A 504 -17.29 31.71 17.68
N PHE A 505 -17.64 32.25 18.84
CA PHE A 505 -16.71 32.63 19.90
C PHE A 505 -17.09 32.06 21.26
N ASP A 506 -18.18 31.30 21.37
CA ASP A 506 -18.78 30.86 22.63
C ASP A 506 -19.20 29.38 22.59
N TYR A 507 -18.31 28.50 23.08
CA TYR A 507 -18.43 27.03 23.04
C TYR A 507 -19.87 26.49 23.18
N ASN A 508 -20.41 25.91 22.10
CA ASN A 508 -21.76 25.34 22.04
C ASN A 508 -21.90 24.19 21.01
N PRO A 509 -21.29 23.02 21.26
CA PRO A 509 -21.25 21.93 20.27
C PRO A 509 -22.62 21.35 19.85
N ASP A 510 -23.69 21.65 20.59
CA ASP A 510 -25.04 21.22 20.26
C ASP A 510 -25.78 22.18 19.32
N GLN A 511 -25.21 23.36 19.06
CA GLN A 511 -25.71 24.38 18.14
C GLN A 511 -27.19 24.71 18.38
N ALA A 512 -27.60 24.71 19.66
CA ALA A 512 -28.98 25.00 20.04
C ALA A 512 -29.35 26.44 19.62
N ASP A 513 -30.49 26.57 18.96
CA ASP A 513 -31.10 27.83 18.51
C ASP A 513 -32.62 27.69 18.72
N SER A 514 -33.09 28.18 19.86
CA SER A 514 -34.43 27.92 20.38
C SER A 514 -35.51 28.66 19.60
N ASP A 515 -35.18 29.78 18.96
CA ASP A 515 -36.15 30.63 18.27
C ASP A 515 -35.99 30.65 16.73
N GLY A 516 -34.90 30.08 16.23
CA GLY A 516 -34.63 29.83 14.82
C GLY A 516 -34.15 31.07 14.05
N ASP A 517 -33.51 32.01 14.72
CA ASP A 517 -32.99 33.24 14.12
C ASP A 517 -31.55 33.11 13.57
N GLY A 518 -30.89 31.99 13.86
CA GLY A 518 -29.53 31.68 13.43
C GLY A 518 -28.43 32.15 14.39
N ILE A 519 -28.77 32.63 15.58
CA ILE A 519 -27.88 32.93 16.69
C ILE A 519 -28.05 31.83 17.73
N GLY A 520 -26.97 31.22 18.21
CA GLY A 520 -27.10 30.14 19.19
C GLY A 520 -27.51 30.62 20.58
N ASP A 521 -28.22 29.77 21.33
CA ASP A 521 -28.75 30.04 22.67
C ASP A 521 -27.69 30.54 23.68
N VAL A 522 -26.41 30.19 23.45
CA VAL A 522 -25.29 30.56 24.34
C VAL A 522 -24.85 32.02 24.15
N CYS A 523 -24.94 32.55 22.93
CA CYS A 523 -24.53 33.91 22.57
C CYS A 523 -25.71 34.83 22.25
N ASP A 524 -26.93 34.28 22.18
CA ASP A 524 -28.17 35.04 22.07
C ASP A 524 -28.61 35.59 23.43
N ASN A 525 -28.72 36.91 23.53
CA ASN A 525 -29.26 37.59 24.70
C ASN A 525 -30.79 37.78 24.65
N CYS A 526 -31.46 37.21 23.65
CA CYS A 526 -32.91 37.13 23.50
C CYS A 526 -33.38 35.73 23.03
N PRO A 527 -33.06 34.63 23.74
CA PRO A 527 -33.19 33.22 23.29
C PRO A 527 -34.60 32.71 22.96
N GLU A 528 -35.65 33.53 23.13
CA GLU A 528 -37.03 33.19 22.75
C GLU A 528 -37.64 34.19 21.75
N THR A 529 -36.87 35.18 21.28
CA THR A 529 -37.35 36.29 20.46
C THR A 529 -36.46 36.46 19.24
N PRO A 530 -36.91 36.01 18.03
CA PRO A 530 -36.06 36.02 16.85
C PRO A 530 -35.58 37.42 16.50
N THR A 531 -34.26 37.59 16.46
CA THR A 531 -33.56 38.81 16.08
C THR A 531 -32.79 38.59 14.78
N SER A 532 -31.84 39.46 14.47
CA SER A 532 -30.97 39.30 13.28
C SER A 532 -29.49 39.46 13.61
N ALA A 533 -29.21 39.76 14.87
CA ALA A 533 -27.91 39.91 15.50
C ALA A 533 -28.17 40.08 17.02
N PRO A 534 -27.19 39.78 17.89
CA PRO A 534 -27.32 40.02 19.33
C PRO A 534 -27.76 41.46 19.62
N GLU A 535 -28.78 41.61 20.46
CA GLU A 535 -29.41 42.91 20.72
C GLU A 535 -28.56 43.75 21.68
N PRO A 536 -28.65 45.09 21.64
CA PRO A 536 -28.02 45.92 22.65
C PRO A 536 -28.57 45.57 24.04
N ASP A 537 -27.69 45.28 24.98
CA ASP A 537 -28.00 45.15 26.41
C ASP A 537 -27.54 46.44 27.12
N ARG A 538 -28.48 47.35 27.41
CA ARG A 538 -28.15 48.68 27.91
C ARG A 538 -27.64 48.70 29.33
N ASP A 539 -28.09 47.76 30.16
CA ASP A 539 -27.80 47.76 31.58
C ASP A 539 -26.86 46.63 32.03
N ALA A 540 -26.45 45.79 31.07
CA ALA A 540 -25.48 44.72 31.19
C ALA A 540 -25.91 43.60 32.14
N ASP A 541 -27.19 43.24 32.10
CA ASP A 541 -27.77 42.20 32.95
C ASP A 541 -27.85 40.82 32.27
N GLY A 542 -27.58 40.76 30.97
CA GLY A 542 -27.59 39.54 30.15
C GLY A 542 -28.81 39.41 29.24
N TRP A 543 -29.81 40.29 29.32
CA TRP A 543 -30.96 40.31 28.42
C TRP A 543 -30.88 41.49 27.45
N GLY A 544 -31.19 41.24 26.18
CA GLY A 544 -31.22 42.30 25.16
C GLY A 544 -32.40 43.25 25.35
N ASP A 545 -32.23 44.55 25.03
CA ASP A 545 -33.22 45.62 25.22
C ASP A 545 -34.63 45.30 24.66
N ILE A 546 -34.74 44.38 23.68
CA ILE A 546 -36.02 43.99 23.04
C ILE A 546 -36.78 42.94 23.86
N CYS A 547 -36.07 42.05 24.55
CA CYS A 547 -36.63 40.95 25.34
C CYS A 547 -36.49 41.17 26.86
N ASP A 548 -35.77 42.21 27.27
CA ASP A 548 -35.66 42.64 28.65
C ASP A 548 -36.92 43.39 29.10
N ASN A 549 -37.58 42.90 30.15
CA ASN A 549 -38.74 43.55 30.75
C ASN A 549 -38.39 44.81 31.58
N CYS A 550 -37.10 45.11 31.77
CA CYS A 550 -36.59 46.33 32.36
C CYS A 550 -35.29 46.88 31.70
N PRO A 551 -35.34 47.42 30.45
CA PRO A 551 -34.16 47.82 29.62
C PRO A 551 -33.23 48.94 30.14
N ALA A 552 -33.30 49.28 31.42
CA ALA A 552 -32.49 50.30 32.07
C ALA A 552 -32.15 49.94 33.53
N PHE A 553 -32.62 48.81 34.06
CA PHE A 553 -32.48 48.39 35.44
C PHE A 553 -32.13 46.90 35.54
N PRO A 554 -30.88 46.54 35.90
CA PRO A 554 -30.43 45.16 35.82
C PRO A 554 -31.29 44.20 36.64
N ASN A 555 -31.88 43.21 35.99
CA ASN A 555 -32.66 42.13 36.55
C ASN A 555 -32.46 40.83 35.76
N PRO A 556 -31.30 40.15 35.93
CA PRO A 556 -30.99 38.93 35.18
C PRO A 556 -32.00 37.79 35.35
N ASP A 557 -32.84 37.83 36.40
CA ASP A 557 -33.88 36.83 36.65
C ASP A 557 -35.22 37.14 35.96
N GLN A 558 -35.35 38.30 35.30
CA GLN A 558 -36.52 38.77 34.55
C GLN A 558 -37.83 38.59 35.32
N SER A 559 -37.81 38.74 36.65
CA SER A 559 -38.99 38.55 37.49
C SER A 559 -40.08 39.58 37.14
N ASP A 560 -41.27 39.09 36.82
CA ASP A 560 -42.50 39.85 36.55
C ASP A 560 -43.65 39.12 37.27
N ILE A 561 -43.91 39.50 38.53
CA ILE A 561 -44.81 38.72 39.40
C ILE A 561 -46.28 38.84 39.02
N ASP A 562 -46.68 39.94 38.39
CA ASP A 562 -48.06 40.22 38.03
C ASP A 562 -48.35 40.12 36.52
N ILE A 563 -47.31 39.87 35.73
CA ILE A 563 -47.34 39.50 34.31
C ILE A 563 -47.90 40.64 33.46
N ASP A 564 -47.41 41.85 33.70
CA ASP A 564 -47.86 43.06 33.04
C ASP A 564 -46.87 43.62 32.02
N THR A 565 -45.78 42.88 31.75
CA THR A 565 -44.65 43.18 30.85
C THR A 565 -43.57 44.08 31.43
N TYR A 566 -43.74 44.64 32.63
CA TYR A 566 -42.69 45.36 33.34
C TYR A 566 -42.09 44.48 34.45
N GLY A 567 -40.76 44.38 34.50
CA GLY A 567 -40.11 43.61 35.56
C GLY A 567 -40.23 44.28 36.93
N ASP A 568 -40.19 43.47 37.99
CA ASP A 568 -40.39 43.89 39.39
C ASP A 568 -39.48 45.07 39.82
N VAL A 569 -38.32 45.24 39.17
CA VAL A 569 -37.32 46.29 39.50
C VAL A 569 -37.64 47.66 38.88
N CYS A 570 -38.42 47.69 37.79
CA CYS A 570 -38.75 48.90 37.05
C CYS A 570 -40.25 49.19 36.99
N ASP A 571 -41.08 48.26 37.47
CA ASP A 571 -42.51 48.45 37.67
C ASP A 571 -42.79 49.40 38.85
N ASN A 572 -43.63 50.42 38.61
CA ASN A 572 -44.08 51.35 39.64
C ASN A 572 -45.14 50.76 40.58
N CYS A 573 -45.68 49.58 40.27
CA CYS A 573 -46.58 48.79 41.10
C CYS A 573 -46.36 47.26 41.01
N PRO A 574 -45.23 46.69 41.53
CA PRO A 574 -44.75 45.29 41.37
C PRO A 574 -45.64 44.15 41.89
N SER A 575 -46.94 44.31 41.99
CA SER A 575 -47.89 43.32 42.50
C SER A 575 -49.31 43.58 41.96
N TYR A 576 -49.46 44.55 41.06
CA TYR A 576 -50.73 45.03 40.52
C TYR A 576 -50.63 45.32 39.02
N HIS A 577 -50.78 44.29 38.19
CA HIS A 577 -50.80 44.39 36.74
C HIS A 577 -51.32 45.74 36.18
N ASN A 578 -50.41 46.57 35.68
CA ASN A 578 -50.61 47.93 35.19
C ASN A 578 -49.66 48.26 34.02
N PRO A 579 -49.88 47.64 32.84
CA PRO A 579 -48.99 47.77 31.68
C PRO A 579 -48.87 49.20 31.14
N GLU A 580 -49.76 50.11 31.51
CA GLU A 580 -49.67 51.52 31.15
C GLU A 580 -48.77 52.37 32.07
N GLN A 581 -48.38 51.84 33.24
CA GLN A 581 -47.48 52.48 34.21
C GLN A 581 -47.90 53.93 34.55
N GLU A 582 -49.20 54.16 34.75
CA GLU A 582 -49.75 55.47 35.12
C GLU A 582 -49.22 55.92 36.50
N ASP A 583 -48.66 57.14 36.56
CA ASP A 583 -48.10 57.82 37.75
C ASP A 583 -48.36 59.32 37.58
N ASP A 584 -49.57 59.76 37.97
CA ASP A 584 -50.08 61.10 37.68
C ASP A 584 -49.35 62.20 38.48
N ASP A 585 -48.80 61.87 39.65
CA ASP A 585 -48.14 62.82 40.55
C ASP A 585 -46.60 62.77 40.49
N GLY A 586 -46.04 61.73 39.86
CA GLY A 586 -44.63 61.57 39.52
C GLY A 586 -43.76 61.12 40.68
N ASP A 587 -44.33 60.50 41.71
CA ASP A 587 -43.60 60.03 42.89
C ASP A 587 -42.95 58.64 42.74
N ARG A 588 -43.17 57.99 41.58
CA ARG A 588 -42.71 56.64 41.18
C ARG A 588 -43.47 55.49 41.83
N VAL A 589 -44.62 55.75 42.44
CA VAL A 589 -45.60 54.74 42.82
C VAL A 589 -46.77 54.86 41.85
N GLY A 590 -47.14 53.77 41.17
CA GLY A 590 -48.23 53.85 40.20
C GLY A 590 -49.60 54.10 40.84
N ASP A 591 -50.49 54.75 40.11
CA ASP A 591 -51.81 55.17 40.58
C ASP A 591 -52.65 54.02 41.17
N ILE A 592 -52.43 52.79 40.68
CA ILE A 592 -53.17 51.59 41.10
C ILE A 592 -52.77 51.09 42.50
N CYS A 593 -51.53 51.35 42.92
CA CYS A 593 -50.98 50.92 44.20
C CYS A 593 -50.63 52.07 45.14
N ASP A 594 -50.84 53.31 44.70
CA ASP A 594 -50.67 54.49 45.55
C ASP A 594 -51.87 54.70 46.51
N GLY A 595 -51.54 54.88 47.79
CA GLY A 595 -52.50 55.26 48.82
C GLY A 595 -52.78 56.76 48.88
N CYS A 596 -52.00 57.58 48.17
CA CYS A 596 -52.08 59.05 48.13
C CYS A 596 -51.89 59.64 46.70
N PRO A 597 -52.62 59.16 45.66
CA PRO A 597 -52.43 59.59 44.27
C PRO A 597 -52.81 61.05 43.99
#